data_AF-A0A0D8Y3N6-F1
#
_entry.id   AF-A0A0D8Y3N6-F1
#
_cell.length_a   1.000
_cell.length_b   1.000
_cell.length_c   1.000
_cell.angle_alpha   90.00
_cell.angle_beta   90.00
_cell.angle_gamma   90.00
#
_symmetry.space_group_name_H-M   'P 1'
#
loop_
_entity.id
_entity.type
_entity.pdbx_description
1 polymer ?
#
loop_
_entity_poly.entity_id
_entity_poly.type
_entity_poly.pdbx_seq_one_letter_code
_entity_poly.pdbx_strand_id
1 'polypeptide(L)'
;MSTTNTCQPQCRSAVLNVYQNKLGRSLLRSDVSCIPSREELRKCHFLPEAPIVHCSLAKLACEANLQCNAQWGAFVSECEAESARGECSARCHGLLVATKATPQGQALDSCTCTEREDQLCIHLRDNILGSCSKPTPPPPSPGDNSITMPSNEDVPASAGTTLTLFLLCIPFFLQILLAL
;
A
#
# COMPACT_ATOMS: atom_id res chain seq x y z
N MET A 1 -3.92 -8.14 -41.80
CA MET A 1 -5.01 -8.25 -40.80
C MET A 1 -4.81 -7.13 -39.79
N SER A 2 -5.66 -6.11 -39.83
CA SER A 2 -5.55 -4.94 -38.97
C SER A 2 -6.01 -5.29 -37.55
N THR A 3 -5.07 -5.46 -36.63
CA THR A 3 -5.35 -5.52 -35.19
C THR A 3 -5.61 -4.09 -34.71
N THR A 4 -6.85 -3.64 -34.83
CA THR A 4 -7.29 -2.44 -34.12
C THR A 4 -7.29 -2.78 -32.64
N ASN A 5 -6.54 -2.02 -31.81
CA ASN A 5 -6.50 -2.14 -30.34
C ASN A 5 -7.85 -1.77 -29.67
N THR A 6 -8.97 -2.07 -30.32
CA THR A 6 -10.32 -1.71 -29.96
C THR A 6 -11.22 -2.91 -30.20
N CYS A 7 -11.75 -3.48 -29.12
CA CYS A 7 -12.62 -4.65 -29.21
C CYS A 7 -14.05 -4.24 -29.53
N GLN A 8 -14.65 -4.91 -30.52
CA GLN A 8 -16.00 -4.60 -30.97
C GLN A 8 -17.02 -4.82 -29.84
N PRO A 9 -18.02 -3.95 -29.66
CA PRO A 9 -19.00 -4.06 -28.57
C PRO A 9 -19.74 -5.41 -28.52
N GLN A 10 -19.89 -6.10 -29.66
CA GLN A 10 -20.47 -7.45 -29.69
C GLN A 10 -19.57 -8.50 -29.02
N CYS A 11 -18.23 -8.37 -29.15
CA CYS A 11 -17.26 -9.20 -28.46
C CYS A 11 -17.37 -9.02 -26.93
N ARG A 12 -17.52 -7.77 -26.46
CA ARG A 12 -17.78 -7.45 -25.05
C ARG A 12 -19.00 -8.17 -24.50
N SER A 13 -20.13 -8.11 -25.21
CA SER A 13 -21.36 -8.76 -24.77
C SER A 13 -21.24 -10.29 -24.76
N ALA A 14 -20.55 -10.88 -25.74
CA ALA A 14 -20.34 -12.31 -25.81
C ALA A 14 -19.50 -12.82 -24.64
N VAL A 15 -18.40 -12.14 -24.31
CA VAL A 15 -17.53 -12.49 -23.18
C VAL A 15 -18.28 -12.42 -21.85
N LEU A 16 -19.05 -11.36 -21.61
CA LEU A 16 -19.85 -11.22 -20.39
C LEU A 16 -20.89 -12.35 -20.24
N ASN A 17 -21.55 -12.75 -21.33
CA ASN A 17 -22.48 -13.88 -21.33
C ASN A 17 -21.80 -15.21 -20.95
N VAL A 18 -20.56 -15.43 -21.40
CA VAL A 18 -19.78 -16.63 -21.04
C VAL A 18 -19.45 -16.63 -19.54
N TYR A 19 -19.00 -15.51 -18.97
CA TYR A 19 -18.72 -15.41 -17.53
C TYR A 19 -19.98 -15.58 -16.67
N GLN A 20 -21.14 -15.12 -17.14
CA GLN A 20 -22.41 -15.29 -16.42
C GLN A 20 -22.90 -16.75 -16.46
N ASN A 21 -22.58 -17.50 -17.52
CA ASN A 21 -22.96 -18.89 -17.67
C ASN A 21 -22.10 -19.85 -16.78
N LYS A 22 -22.76 -20.76 -16.05
CA LYS A 22 -22.09 -21.73 -15.15
C LYS A 22 -21.16 -22.68 -15.91
N LEU A 23 -21.55 -23.13 -17.10
CA LEU A 23 -20.71 -23.95 -17.98
C LEU A 23 -19.58 -23.11 -18.59
N GLY A 24 -19.88 -21.86 -18.97
CA GLY A 24 -18.89 -20.91 -19.49
C GLY A 24 -17.72 -20.68 -18.52
N ARG A 25 -18.00 -20.57 -17.22
CA ARG A 25 -16.95 -20.48 -16.18
C ARG A 25 -16.06 -21.72 -16.09
N SER A 26 -16.59 -22.91 -16.35
CA SER A 26 -15.81 -24.17 -16.32
C SER A 26 -14.84 -24.32 -17.50
N LEU A 27 -15.09 -23.59 -18.60
CA LEU A 27 -14.22 -23.53 -19.78
C LEU A 27 -12.99 -22.62 -19.57
N LEU A 28 -13.00 -21.76 -18.56
CA LEU A 28 -11.85 -20.92 -18.17
C LEU A 28 -10.78 -21.72 -17.41
N ARG A 29 -10.58 -22.97 -17.80
CA ARG A 29 -9.54 -23.83 -17.26
C ARG A 29 -8.18 -23.33 -17.73
N SER A 30 -7.17 -23.51 -16.89
CA SER A 30 -5.80 -23.05 -17.13
C SER A 30 -4.96 -24.11 -17.82
N ASP A 31 -5.25 -24.39 -19.09
CA ASP A 31 -4.40 -25.18 -19.98
C ASP A 31 -3.58 -24.29 -20.95
N VAL A 32 -2.63 -24.87 -21.69
CA VAL A 32 -1.75 -24.13 -22.60
C VAL A 32 -2.51 -23.43 -23.72
N SER A 33 -3.69 -23.96 -24.10
CA SER A 33 -4.56 -23.36 -25.12
C SER A 33 -5.24 -22.06 -24.64
N CYS A 34 -5.29 -21.83 -23.33
CA CYS A 34 -5.88 -20.64 -22.71
C CYS A 34 -4.97 -19.40 -22.81
N ILE A 35 -3.66 -19.57 -23.00
CA ILE A 35 -2.67 -18.46 -23.05
C ILE A 35 -2.99 -17.41 -24.12
N PRO A 36 -3.17 -17.75 -25.41
CA PRO A 36 -3.48 -16.76 -26.44
C PRO A 36 -4.82 -16.06 -26.21
N SER A 37 -5.85 -16.80 -25.79
CA SER A 37 -7.18 -16.24 -25.50
C SER A 37 -7.14 -15.27 -24.32
N ARG A 38 -6.38 -15.59 -23.28
CA ARG A 38 -6.19 -14.70 -22.11
C ARG A 38 -5.52 -13.39 -22.51
N GLU A 39 -4.58 -13.43 -23.44
CA GLU A 39 -3.90 -12.23 -23.94
C GLU A 39 -4.83 -11.34 -24.76
N GLU A 40 -5.69 -11.92 -25.60
CA GLU A 40 -6.72 -11.15 -26.32
C GLU A 40 -7.74 -10.52 -25.36
N LEU A 41 -8.15 -11.24 -24.31
CA LEU A 41 -9.03 -10.69 -23.28
C LEU A 41 -8.38 -9.52 -22.51
N ARG A 42 -7.05 -9.53 -22.32
CA ARG A 42 -6.30 -8.41 -21.72
C ARG A 42 -6.25 -7.19 -22.64
N LYS A 43 -5.96 -7.36 -23.94
CA LYS A 43 -5.99 -6.26 -24.92
C LYS A 43 -7.34 -5.56 -24.96
N CYS A 44 -8.42 -6.32 -24.75
CA CYS A 44 -9.78 -5.80 -24.66
C CYS A 44 -10.16 -5.22 -23.28
N HIS A 45 -9.27 -5.23 -22.29
CA HIS A 45 -9.52 -4.80 -20.91
C HIS A 45 -10.70 -5.55 -20.24
N PHE A 46 -10.93 -6.82 -20.60
CA PHE A 46 -11.91 -7.68 -19.92
C PHE A 46 -11.32 -8.38 -18.70
N LEU A 47 -10.00 -8.52 -18.65
CA LEU A 47 -9.26 -8.96 -17.49
C LEU A 47 -8.60 -7.73 -16.85
N PRO A 48 -8.48 -7.69 -15.51
CA PRO A 48 -7.70 -6.66 -14.87
C PRO A 48 -6.25 -6.73 -15.36
N GLU A 49 -5.66 -5.56 -15.59
CA GLU A 49 -4.33 -5.40 -16.15
C GLU A 49 -3.25 -6.07 -15.28
N ALA A 50 -3.47 -6.04 -13.96
CA ALA A 50 -2.74 -6.82 -12.99
C ALA A 50 -3.63 -7.93 -12.42
N PRO A 51 -3.11 -9.16 -12.22
CA PRO A 51 -3.84 -10.17 -11.48
C PRO A 51 -4.12 -9.64 -10.07
N ILE A 52 -5.38 -9.70 -9.65
CA ILE A 52 -5.76 -9.39 -8.27
C ILE A 52 -5.16 -10.49 -7.40
N VAL A 53 -4.12 -10.16 -6.64
CA VAL A 53 -3.49 -11.09 -5.70
C VAL A 53 -4.08 -10.87 -4.32
N HIS A 54 -4.54 -11.95 -3.69
CA HIS A 54 -5.01 -11.92 -2.31
C HIS A 54 -3.83 -11.91 -1.34
N CYS A 55 -3.89 -11.10 -0.28
CA CYS A 55 -2.78 -11.01 0.68
C CYS A 55 -2.52 -12.35 1.38
N SER A 56 -3.57 -13.12 1.65
CA SER A 56 -3.48 -14.49 2.17
C SER A 56 -2.67 -15.41 1.24
N LEU A 57 -2.95 -15.36 -0.07
CA LEU A 57 -2.24 -16.15 -1.08
C LEU A 57 -0.80 -15.68 -1.28
N ALA A 58 -0.57 -14.37 -1.31
CA ALA A 58 0.78 -13.79 -1.41
C ALA A 58 1.66 -14.22 -0.21
N LYS A 59 1.10 -14.18 1.00
CA LYS A 59 1.79 -14.65 2.21
C LYS A 59 2.13 -16.13 2.11
N LEU A 60 1.17 -16.98 1.73
CA LEU A 60 1.41 -18.42 1.57
C LEU A 60 2.49 -18.72 0.51
N ALA A 61 2.47 -17.99 -0.61
CA ALA A 61 3.47 -18.13 -1.67
C ALA A 61 4.87 -17.71 -1.18
N CYS A 62 4.95 -16.64 -0.38
CA CYS A 62 6.20 -16.22 0.26
C CYS A 62 6.69 -17.26 1.27
N GLU A 63 5.82 -17.78 2.13
CA GLU A 63 6.17 -18.79 3.13
C GLU A 63 6.60 -20.12 2.49
N ALA A 64 6.08 -20.47 1.32
CA ALA A 64 6.50 -21.65 0.56
C ALA A 64 7.88 -21.51 -0.11
N ASN A 65 8.40 -20.29 -0.27
CA ASN A 65 9.71 -20.05 -0.86
C ASN A 65 10.76 -19.80 0.23
N LEU A 66 11.84 -20.60 0.27
CA LEU A 66 12.85 -20.52 1.31
C LEU A 66 13.43 -19.10 1.51
N GLN A 67 13.73 -18.39 0.42
CA GLN A 67 14.34 -17.06 0.49
C GLN A 67 13.34 -16.02 1.01
N CYS A 68 12.10 -16.04 0.52
CA CYS A 68 11.06 -15.12 0.98
C CYS A 68 10.67 -15.43 2.42
N ASN A 69 10.51 -16.70 2.79
CA ASN A 69 10.19 -17.14 4.13
C ASN A 69 11.22 -16.68 5.16
N ALA A 70 12.52 -16.77 4.85
CA ALA A 70 13.57 -16.30 5.75
C ALA A 70 13.48 -14.78 6.02
N GLN A 71 13.28 -13.98 4.97
CA GLN A 71 13.15 -12.52 5.09
C GLN A 71 11.85 -12.14 5.80
N TRP A 72 10.75 -12.79 5.44
CA TRP A 72 9.44 -12.61 6.06
C TRP A 72 9.48 -12.95 7.55
N GLY A 73 10.13 -14.06 7.92
CA GLY A 73 10.30 -14.46 9.32
C GLY A 73 11.09 -13.43 10.12
N ALA A 74 12.20 -12.91 9.58
CA ALA A 74 12.98 -11.86 10.22
C ALA A 74 12.18 -10.55 10.41
N PHE A 75 11.41 -10.16 9.39
CA PHE A 75 10.51 -9.01 9.47
C PHE A 75 9.45 -9.20 10.56
N VAL A 76 8.70 -10.30 10.54
CA VAL A 76 7.63 -10.54 11.52
C VAL A 76 8.19 -10.62 12.94
N SER A 77 9.30 -11.33 13.17
CA SER A 77 9.86 -11.51 14.51
C SER A 77 10.28 -10.20 15.19
N GLU A 78 10.69 -9.21 14.40
CA GLU A 78 11.19 -7.94 14.92
C GLU A 78 10.15 -6.83 14.88
N CYS A 79 9.30 -6.83 13.85
CA CYS A 79 8.50 -5.67 13.47
C CYS A 79 7.01 -5.87 13.70
N GLU A 80 6.52 -7.08 13.98
CA GLU A 80 5.09 -7.31 14.16
C GLU A 80 4.50 -6.45 15.29
N ALA A 81 5.19 -6.38 16.44
CA ALA A 81 4.73 -5.59 17.57
C ALA A 81 4.76 -4.08 17.32
N GLU A 82 5.72 -3.59 16.54
CA GLU A 82 5.82 -2.19 16.11
C GLU A 82 4.74 -1.85 15.07
N SER A 83 4.58 -2.71 14.06
CA SER A 83 3.62 -2.54 12.97
C SER A 83 2.18 -2.60 13.49
N ALA A 84 1.91 -3.44 14.49
CA ALA A 84 0.62 -3.50 15.19
C ALA A 84 0.27 -2.21 15.96
N ARG A 85 1.27 -1.38 16.29
CA ARG A 85 1.07 -0.03 16.87
C ARG A 85 0.93 1.06 15.81
N GLY A 86 1.04 0.72 14.52
CA GLY A 86 1.04 1.71 13.44
C GLY A 86 2.38 2.42 13.24
N GLU A 87 3.44 1.93 13.88
CA GLU A 87 4.79 2.48 13.80
C GLU A 87 5.63 1.69 12.77
N CYS A 88 6.62 2.33 12.16
CA CYS A 88 7.59 1.65 11.31
C CYS A 88 8.97 2.33 11.35
N SER A 89 9.91 1.66 11.98
CA SER A 89 11.29 2.08 12.13
C SER A 89 12.05 1.87 10.81
N ALA A 90 13.17 2.58 10.65
CA ALA A 90 14.02 2.41 9.48
C ALA A 90 14.51 0.96 9.32
N ARG A 91 14.70 0.23 10.43
CA ARG A 91 15.06 -1.19 10.42
C ARG A 91 13.92 -2.04 9.85
N CYS A 92 12.70 -1.84 10.33
CA CYS A 92 11.53 -2.58 9.86
C CYS A 92 11.17 -2.28 8.41
N HIS A 93 11.32 -1.03 7.99
CA HIS A 93 11.21 -0.67 6.59
C HIS A 93 12.25 -1.41 5.74
N GLY A 94 13.51 -1.47 6.18
CA GLY A 94 14.56 -2.22 5.48
C GLY A 94 14.27 -3.72 5.33
N LEU A 95 13.78 -4.37 6.39
CA LEU A 95 13.40 -5.78 6.36
C LEU A 95 12.19 -6.06 5.46
N LEU A 96 11.19 -5.17 5.47
CA LEU A 96 10.04 -5.31 4.58
C LEU A 96 10.45 -5.11 3.12
N VAL A 97 11.31 -4.13 2.82
CA VAL A 97 11.87 -3.94 1.47
C VAL A 97 12.66 -5.17 1.02
N ALA A 98 13.50 -5.74 1.89
CA ALA A 98 14.24 -6.97 1.58
C ALA A 98 13.31 -8.15 1.28
N THR A 99 12.19 -8.25 2.00
CA THR A 99 11.18 -9.28 1.76
C THR A 99 10.48 -9.06 0.41
N LYS A 100 10.03 -7.83 0.13
CA LYS A 100 9.38 -7.45 -1.12
C LYS A 100 10.31 -7.55 -2.34
N ALA A 101 11.62 -7.46 -2.16
CA ALA A 101 12.59 -7.64 -3.24
C ALA A 101 12.64 -9.09 -3.76
N THR A 102 12.16 -10.07 -2.99
CA THR A 102 12.10 -11.46 -3.43
C THR A 102 10.98 -11.70 -4.46
N PRO A 103 11.11 -12.68 -5.37
CA PRO A 103 10.12 -12.91 -6.43
C PRO A 103 8.70 -13.16 -5.91
N GLN A 104 8.55 -13.86 -4.78
CA GLN A 104 7.23 -14.12 -4.17
C GLN A 104 6.78 -13.01 -3.23
N GLY A 105 7.72 -12.22 -2.67
CA GLY A 105 7.41 -11.11 -1.78
C GLY A 105 6.89 -9.87 -2.49
N GLN A 106 7.18 -9.69 -3.79
CA GLN A 106 6.65 -8.58 -4.59
C GLN A 106 5.12 -8.50 -4.55
N ALA A 107 4.46 -9.67 -4.51
CA ALA A 107 3.01 -9.76 -4.46
C ALA A 107 2.40 -9.17 -3.18
N LEU A 108 3.18 -9.02 -2.10
CA LEU A 108 2.74 -8.39 -0.85
C LEU A 108 2.62 -6.87 -0.96
N ASP A 109 3.20 -6.25 -1.99
CA ASP A 109 3.18 -4.79 -2.15
C ASP A 109 1.81 -4.26 -2.57
N SER A 110 1.11 -5.00 -3.44
CA SER A 110 -0.17 -4.59 -4.03
C SER A 110 -1.28 -5.63 -3.82
N CYS A 111 -1.21 -6.40 -2.73
CA CYS A 111 -2.20 -7.41 -2.43
C CYS A 111 -3.52 -6.79 -1.95
N THR A 112 -4.62 -7.51 -2.17
CA THR A 112 -5.97 -7.08 -1.77
C THR A 112 -6.58 -8.10 -0.81
N CYS A 113 -7.55 -7.64 -0.02
CA CYS A 113 -8.43 -8.51 0.76
C CYS A 113 -9.85 -8.34 0.24
N THR A 114 -10.57 -9.45 0.07
CA THR A 114 -11.99 -9.51 -0.28
C THR A 114 -12.85 -9.33 0.95
N GLU A 115 -14.12 -8.97 0.75
CA GLU A 115 -15.10 -8.85 1.85
C GLU A 115 -15.40 -10.19 2.55
N ARG A 116 -15.01 -11.32 1.94
CA ARG A 116 -15.17 -12.66 2.52
C ARG A 116 -13.92 -13.11 3.30
N GLU A 117 -12.79 -12.42 3.18
CA GLU A 117 -11.59 -12.79 3.91
C GLU A 117 -11.65 -12.38 5.39
N ASP A 118 -10.95 -13.13 6.22
CA ASP A 118 -10.97 -12.97 7.67
C ASP A 118 -10.26 -11.68 8.12
N GLN A 119 -10.54 -11.27 9.36
CA GLN A 119 -9.85 -10.18 10.06
C GLN A 119 -8.32 -10.30 9.98
N LEU A 120 -7.78 -11.51 9.84
CA LEU A 120 -6.36 -11.76 9.62
C LEU A 120 -5.81 -11.11 8.33
N CYS A 121 -6.56 -11.15 7.22
CA CYS A 121 -6.12 -10.55 5.96
C CYS A 121 -6.02 -9.03 6.11
N ILE A 122 -7.05 -8.43 6.70
CA ILE A 122 -7.11 -6.99 6.96
C ILE A 122 -5.99 -6.57 7.91
N HIS A 123 -5.76 -7.33 8.98
CA HIS A 123 -4.66 -7.09 9.90
C HIS A 123 -3.29 -7.13 9.19
N LEU A 124 -3.05 -8.15 8.37
CA LEU A 124 -1.83 -8.27 7.58
C LEU A 124 -1.64 -7.09 6.64
N ARG A 125 -2.67 -6.74 5.86
CA ARG A 125 -2.59 -5.67 4.87
C ARG A 125 -2.41 -4.29 5.51
N ASP A 126 -3.25 -3.96 6.50
CA ASP A 126 -3.36 -2.58 6.98
C ASP A 126 -2.38 -2.29 8.13
N ASN A 127 -2.17 -3.25 9.05
CA ASN A 127 -1.33 -3.03 10.23
C ASN A 127 0.10 -3.52 10.00
N ILE A 128 0.28 -4.69 9.42
CA ILE A 128 1.61 -5.26 9.24
C ILE A 128 2.32 -4.65 8.02
N LEU A 129 1.69 -4.71 6.85
CA LEU A 129 2.27 -4.19 5.60
C LEU A 129 2.04 -2.68 5.47
N GLY A 130 0.86 -2.20 5.85
CA GLY A 130 0.41 -0.82 5.68
C GLY A 130 1.21 0.19 6.51
N SER A 131 1.56 -0.14 7.76
CA SER A 131 2.36 0.72 8.64
C SER A 131 3.73 1.08 8.06
N CYS A 132 4.31 0.19 7.27
CA CYS A 132 5.61 0.35 6.62
C CYS A 132 5.54 0.69 5.12
N SER A 133 4.34 0.97 4.58
CA SER A 133 4.14 1.21 3.13
C SER A 133 4.45 2.65 2.69
N LYS A 134 4.61 3.59 3.63
CA LYS A 134 5.01 4.97 3.33
C LYS A 134 6.54 5.07 3.27
N PRO A 135 7.12 5.76 2.28
CA PRO A 135 8.55 6.05 2.28
C PRO A 135 8.90 6.83 3.55
N THR A 136 9.74 6.27 4.41
CA THR A 136 10.31 7.01 5.53
C THR A 136 11.16 8.15 4.98
N PRO A 137 11.07 9.39 5.49
CA PRO A 137 12.01 10.43 5.12
C PRO A 137 13.45 9.96 5.44
N PRO A 138 14.44 10.37 4.64
CA PRO A 138 15.83 9.93 4.82
C PRO A 138 16.31 10.26 6.25
N PRO A 139 17.16 9.41 6.85
CA PRO A 139 17.72 9.70 8.16
C PRO A 139 18.44 11.06 8.13
N PRO A 140 18.34 11.87 9.19
CA PRO A 140 19.13 13.10 9.28
C PRO A 140 20.60 12.74 9.12
N SER A 141 21.29 13.44 8.22
CA SER A 141 22.72 13.28 8.00
C SER A 141 23.47 13.31 9.34
N PRO A 142 24.53 12.49 9.50
CA PRO A 142 25.36 12.55 10.70
C PRO A 142 25.80 14.01 10.92
N GLY A 143 25.33 14.60 12.01
CA GLY A 143 25.58 15.99 12.32
C GLY A 143 27.07 16.23 12.46
N ASP A 144 27.61 17.15 11.67
CA ASP A 144 28.96 17.66 11.83
C ASP A 144 29.08 18.31 13.21
N ASN A 145 29.67 17.60 14.17
CA ASN A 145 30.12 18.18 15.43
C ASN A 145 31.39 19.01 15.20
N SER A 146 31.26 20.09 14.42
CA SER A 146 32.25 21.16 14.38
C SER A 146 32.01 22.09 15.57
N ILE A 147 32.85 21.94 16.58
CA ILE A 147 32.95 22.88 17.70
C ILE A 147 33.33 24.24 17.12
N THR A 148 32.34 25.13 16.98
CA THR A 148 32.58 26.53 16.66
C THR A 148 32.84 27.26 17.97
N MET A 149 34.08 27.73 18.16
CA MET A 149 34.48 28.61 19.25
C MET A 149 33.76 29.97 19.14
N PRO A 150 33.44 30.64 20.25
CA PRO A 150 32.65 31.86 20.23
C PRO A 150 33.52 33.04 19.79
N SER A 151 33.09 33.74 18.75
CA SER A 151 33.58 35.09 18.43
C SER A 151 32.48 36.07 18.82
N ASN A 152 32.81 36.99 19.73
CA ASN A 152 31.97 38.09 20.18
C ASN A 152 31.77 39.14 19.07
N GLU A 153 30.79 40.02 19.32
CA GLU A 153 30.48 41.31 18.65
C GLU A 153 29.63 41.16 17.37
N ASP A 154 28.45 41.79 17.17
CA ASP A 154 27.88 43.02 17.71
C ASP A 154 26.34 43.03 17.71
N VAL A 155 25.77 43.82 18.63
CA VAL A 155 24.35 44.21 18.72
C VAL A 155 24.07 45.30 17.67
N PRO A 156 22.86 45.38 17.08
CA PRO A 156 22.01 46.49 17.50
C PRO A 156 20.52 46.14 17.66
N ALA A 157 19.93 46.83 18.61
CA ALA A 157 18.51 46.87 18.92
C ALA A 157 17.70 47.71 17.92
N SER A 158 16.46 47.29 17.63
CA SER A 158 15.26 48.16 17.56
C SER A 158 14.03 47.24 17.38
N ALA A 159 13.22 47.04 18.42
CA ALA A 159 12.04 47.83 18.78
C ALA A 159 10.93 47.78 17.71
N GLY A 160 9.85 47.05 18.01
CA GLY A 160 8.68 46.91 17.13
C GLY A 160 7.56 46.06 17.74
N THR A 161 6.92 46.61 18.76
CA THR A 161 5.73 46.15 19.48
C THR A 161 4.53 45.85 18.55
N THR A 162 3.84 44.71 18.71
CA THR A 162 2.36 44.64 18.73
C THR A 162 1.87 43.32 19.30
N LEU A 163 1.19 43.44 20.45
CA LEU A 163 0.34 42.47 21.13
C LEU A 163 -1.03 42.38 20.42
N THR A 164 -1.85 41.37 20.76
CA THR A 164 -3.30 41.16 20.41
C THR A 164 -3.53 40.36 19.10
N LEU A 165 -4.40 39.34 18.99
CA LEU A 165 -5.52 38.83 19.79
C LEU A 165 -5.47 37.29 19.84
N PHE A 166 -5.44 36.71 21.05
CA PHE A 166 -6.13 35.45 21.32
C PHE A 166 -7.60 35.76 21.59
N LEU A 167 -8.48 34.80 21.28
CA LEU A 167 -9.94 34.79 21.45
C LEU A 167 -10.70 35.24 20.21
N LEU A 168 -11.22 34.24 19.48
CA LEU A 168 -12.64 34.09 19.13
C LEU A 168 -12.78 32.90 18.18
N CYS A 169 -13.35 31.79 18.68
CA CYS A 169 -14.33 30.92 17.98
C CYS A 169 -14.51 29.61 18.76
N ILE A 170 -15.26 29.71 19.86
CA ILE A 170 -15.92 28.59 20.52
C ILE A 170 -16.95 28.01 19.54
N PRO A 171 -17.10 26.67 19.44
CA PRO A 171 -17.98 26.05 18.45
C PRO A 171 -19.45 26.40 18.68
N PHE A 172 -20.15 26.55 17.57
CA PHE A 172 -21.55 26.95 17.36
C PHE A 172 -22.61 26.19 18.19
N PHE A 173 -22.23 25.13 18.91
CA PHE A 173 -23.13 24.29 19.69
C PHE A 173 -23.64 24.93 20.99
N LEU A 174 -22.96 25.96 21.54
CA LEU A 174 -23.35 26.53 22.84
C LEU A 174 -24.45 27.61 22.74
N GLN A 175 -24.74 28.16 21.55
CA GLN A 175 -25.80 29.17 21.40
C GLN A 175 -27.22 28.59 21.35
N ILE A 176 -27.38 27.30 21.05
CA ILE A 176 -28.71 26.69 20.90
C ILE A 176 -29.33 26.32 22.25
N LEU A 177 -28.53 26.11 23.31
CA LEU A 177 -29.04 25.66 24.61
C LEU A 177 -29.62 26.78 25.49
N LEU A 178 -29.42 28.06 25.12
CA LEU A 178 -29.93 29.22 25.86
C LEU A 178 -31.23 29.79 25.29
N ALA A 179 -31.82 29.13 24.28
CA ALA A 179 -33.04 29.57 23.61
C ALA A 179 -34.22 28.58 23.75
N LEU A 180 -34.15 27.61 24.68
CA LEU A 180 -35.29 26.77 25.08
C LEU A 180 -35.56 26.88 26.59
#